data_AF-A0A946P6Z9-F1
#
_entry.id   AF-A0A946P6Z9-F1
#
_cell.length_a   1.000
_cell.length_b   1.000
_cell.length_c   1.000
_cell.angle_alpha   90.00
_cell.angle_beta   90.00
_cell.angle_gamma   90.00
#
_symmetry.space_group_name_H-M   'P 1'
#
loop_
_entity.id
_entity.type
_entity.pdbx_description
1 polymer ?
#
loop_
_entity_poly.entity_id
_entity_poly.type
_entity_poly.pdbx_seq_one_letter_code
_entity_poly.pdbx_strand_id
1 'polypeptide(L)'
;MMKYLGKLESVSPDLLDMPGASHFCIEHFADYQSEPTLLRLQVILLHEAGEIYTMISDREFPPGTNPDNLKELTAAANKAGSEPICLSRPLELETVSIPKPWGREIWYSGIEQRGVSTVKGVPLPWLLSVFGDYL
;
A
#
# COMPACT_ATOMS: atom_id res chain seq x y z
N MET A 1 -9.36 -1.24 -18.86
CA MET A 1 -8.40 -0.24 -19.38
C MET A 1 -7.68 0.35 -18.19
N MET A 2 -6.36 0.19 -18.09
CA MET A 2 -5.57 0.60 -16.91
C MET A 2 -5.41 2.12 -16.94
N LYS A 3 -5.96 2.84 -15.95
CA LYS A 3 -5.83 4.30 -15.87
C LYS A 3 -4.47 4.65 -15.25
N TYR A 4 -3.60 5.28 -16.03
CA TYR A 4 -2.38 5.91 -15.51
C TYR A 4 -2.77 7.28 -14.96
N LEU A 5 -2.62 7.49 -13.66
CA LEU A 5 -3.05 8.73 -13.00
C LEU A 5 -1.90 9.73 -12.76
N GLY A 6 -0.69 9.44 -13.26
CA GLY A 6 0.48 10.30 -13.05
C GLY A 6 0.89 10.40 -11.58
N LYS A 7 1.54 11.51 -11.23
CA LYS A 7 1.94 11.87 -9.87
C LYS A 7 0.71 12.41 -9.12
N LEU A 8 -0.18 11.52 -8.69
CA LEU A 8 -1.19 11.90 -7.72
C LEU A 8 -0.49 12.23 -6.40
N GLU A 9 -0.67 13.45 -5.90
CA GLU A 9 -0.27 13.80 -4.54
C GLU A 9 -1.12 13.02 -3.51
N SER A 10 -2.32 12.59 -3.90
CA SER A 10 -3.20 11.66 -3.18
C SER A 10 -4.25 11.04 -4.12
N VAL A 11 -4.79 9.87 -3.78
CA VAL A 11 -5.92 9.28 -4.54
C VAL A 11 -7.12 10.23 -4.51
N SER A 12 -7.68 10.58 -5.68
CA SER A 12 -8.89 11.41 -5.76
C SER A 12 -10.04 10.76 -4.99
N PRO A 13 -10.82 11.49 -4.18
CA PRO A 13 -11.97 10.95 -3.46
C PRO A 13 -12.90 10.11 -4.34
N ASP A 14 -13.12 10.54 -5.58
CA ASP A 14 -13.91 9.82 -6.59
C ASP A 14 -13.49 8.35 -6.79
N LEU A 15 -12.20 8.02 -6.62
CA LEU A 15 -11.67 6.67 -6.81
C LEU A 15 -11.96 5.76 -5.59
N LEU A 16 -12.06 6.35 -4.40
CA LEU A 16 -12.48 5.68 -3.17
C LEU A 16 -14.01 5.52 -3.09
N ASP A 17 -14.76 6.17 -3.96
CA ASP A 17 -16.22 6.00 -4.05
C ASP A 17 -16.64 5.08 -5.22
N MET A 18 -15.71 4.70 -6.11
CA MET A 18 -16.02 3.88 -7.29
C MET A 18 -16.30 2.41 -6.90
N PRO A 19 -17.52 1.88 -7.17
CA PRO A 19 -17.86 0.51 -6.82
C PRO A 19 -17.04 -0.52 -7.61
N GLY A 20 -16.85 -1.70 -7.01
CA GLY A 20 -16.07 -2.79 -7.61
C GLY A 20 -14.56 -2.57 -7.47
N ALA A 21 -13.81 -3.15 -8.40
CA ALA A 21 -12.35 -3.07 -8.40
C ALA A 21 -11.81 -1.96 -9.29
N SER A 22 -10.83 -1.22 -8.78
CA SER A 22 -10.13 -0.15 -9.49
C SER A 22 -8.63 -0.41 -9.49
N HIS A 23 -8.03 -0.27 -10.67
CA HIS A 23 -6.61 -0.53 -10.91
C HIS A 23 -5.93 0.75 -11.38
N PHE A 24 -4.87 1.16 -10.70
CA PHE A 24 -4.11 2.35 -11.06
C PHE A 24 -2.64 2.24 -10.64
N CYS A 25 -1.82 3.14 -11.16
CA CYS A 25 -0.43 3.29 -10.73
C CYS A 25 -0.18 4.71 -10.24
N ILE A 26 0.72 4.83 -9.26
CA ILE A 26 1.30 6.11 -8.84
C ILE A 26 2.83 6.04 -8.86
N GLU A 27 3.47 7.19 -8.94
CA GLU A 27 4.92 7.33 -8.71
C GLU A 27 5.16 7.69 -7.25
N HIS A 28 6.06 6.96 -6.58
CA HIS A 28 6.42 7.15 -5.19
C HIS A 28 7.93 7.31 -5.06
N PHE A 29 8.39 8.44 -4.52
CA PHE A 29 9.82 8.67 -4.31
C PHE A 29 10.23 8.13 -2.93
N ALA A 30 11.01 7.05 -2.90
CA ALA A 30 11.42 6.37 -1.67
C ALA A 30 12.71 6.98 -1.09
N ASP A 31 12.64 8.22 -0.61
CA ASP A 31 13.77 8.96 -0.01
C ASP A 31 14.27 8.38 1.32
N TYR A 32 13.46 7.54 1.97
CA TYR A 32 13.82 6.76 3.14
C TYR A 32 14.69 5.53 2.81
N GLN A 33 14.99 5.24 1.55
CA GLN A 33 15.98 4.22 1.20
C GLN A 33 17.41 4.78 1.26
N SER A 34 18.40 3.90 1.43
CA SER A 34 19.82 4.29 1.38
C SER A 34 20.21 4.85 0.02
N GLU A 35 19.59 4.34 -1.05
CA GLU A 35 19.66 4.87 -2.41
C GLU A 35 18.26 5.32 -2.83
N PRO A 36 17.92 6.62 -2.65
CA PRO A 36 16.62 7.16 -3.00
C PRO A 36 16.23 6.82 -4.44
N THR A 37 15.09 6.16 -4.61
CA THR A 37 14.65 5.64 -5.90
C THR A 37 13.19 6.02 -6.16
N LEU A 38 12.88 6.36 -7.41
CA LEU A 38 11.50 6.55 -7.85
C LEU A 38 10.87 5.18 -8.15
N LEU A 39 9.91 4.78 -7.33
CA LEU A 39 9.15 3.54 -7.48
C LEU A 39 7.86 3.82 -8.25
N ARG A 40 7.43 2.85 -9.05
CA ARG A 40 6.10 2.83 -9.63
C ARG A 40 5.24 1.83 -8.87
N LEU A 41 4.35 2.34 -8.03
CA LEU A 41 3.45 1.50 -7.24
C LEU A 41 2.20 1.18 -8.06
N GLN A 42 1.80 -0.08 -8.03
CA GLN A 42 0.53 -0.57 -8.56
C GLN A 42 -0.41 -0.80 -7.42
N VAL A 43 -1.64 -0.31 -7.59
CA VAL A 43 -2.66 -0.34 -6.56
C VAL A 43 -3.91 -0.97 -7.14
N ILE A 44 -4.46 -1.93 -6.41
CA ILE A 44 -5.81 -2.44 -6.61
C ILE A 44 -6.64 -1.99 -5.41
N LEU A 45 -7.72 -1.27 -5.67
CA LEU A 45 -8.78 -0.99 -4.71
C LEU A 45 -9.96 -1.89 -5.00
N LEU A 46 -10.61 -2.40 -3.97
CA LEU A 46 -11.84 -3.17 -4.07
C LEU A 46 -12.86 -2.68 -3.05
N HIS A 47 -14.03 -2.29 -3.53
CA HIS A 47 -15.20 -2.05 -2.70
C HIS A 47 -16.04 -3.31 -2.60
N GLU A 48 -16.17 -3.86 -1.40
CA GLU A 48 -17.04 -5.00 -1.13
C GLU A 48 -17.72 -4.87 0.22
N ALA A 49 -19.04 -5.09 0.24
CA ALA A 49 -19.85 -5.08 1.47
C ALA A 49 -19.70 -3.82 2.34
N GLY A 50 -19.42 -2.66 1.74
CA GLY A 50 -19.26 -1.38 2.44
C GLY A 50 -17.85 -1.12 2.98
N GLU A 51 -16.90 -2.02 2.74
CA GLU A 51 -15.50 -1.88 3.13
C GLU A 51 -14.62 -1.65 1.90
N ILE A 52 -13.50 -0.97 2.11
CA ILE A 52 -12.49 -0.70 1.09
C ILE A 52 -11.27 -1.57 1.37
N TYR A 53 -10.88 -2.41 0.42
CA TYR A 53 -9.68 -3.23 0.49
C TYR A 53 -8.66 -2.76 -0.52
N THR A 54 -7.38 -2.84 -0.17
CA THR A 54 -6.27 -2.50 -1.06
C THR A 54 -5.17 -3.55 -1.10
N MET A 55 -4.51 -3.62 -2.24
CA MET A 55 -3.25 -4.33 -2.46
C MET A 55 -2.30 -3.39 -3.19
N ILE A 56 -1.11 -3.17 -2.63
CA ILE A 56 -0.06 -2.31 -3.18
C ILE A 56 1.18 -3.16 -3.50
N SER A 57 1.81 -2.91 -4.65
CA SER A 57 3.02 -3.60 -5.09
C SER A 57 3.90 -2.67 -5.91
N ASP A 58 5.23 -2.75 -5.74
CA ASP A 58 6.21 -2.12 -6.63
C ASP A 58 6.53 -2.98 -7.87
N ARG A 59 5.96 -4.18 -7.93
CA ARG A 59 6.03 -5.11 -9.08
C ARG A 59 4.74 -5.11 -9.87
N GLU A 60 4.85 -5.42 -11.15
CA GLU A 60 3.70 -5.67 -12.02
C GLU A 60 2.84 -6.82 -11.53
N PHE A 61 1.53 -6.56 -11.41
CA PHE A 61 0.57 -7.65 -11.23
C PHE A 61 0.51 -8.50 -12.49
N PRO A 62 0.27 -9.83 -12.36
CA PRO A 62 0.08 -10.69 -13.52
C PRO A 62 -0.98 -10.14 -14.48
N PRO A 63 -0.79 -10.23 -15.81
CA PRO A 63 -1.80 -9.80 -16.77
C PRO A 63 -3.16 -10.46 -16.49
N GLY A 64 -4.22 -9.65 -16.51
CA GLY A 64 -5.58 -10.12 -16.21
C GLY A 64 -5.90 -10.25 -14.73
N THR A 65 -5.03 -9.79 -13.82
CA THR A 65 -5.40 -9.59 -12.41
C THR A 65 -6.50 -8.53 -12.35
N ASN A 66 -7.73 -8.96 -12.13
CA ASN A 66 -8.92 -8.12 -11.96
C ASN A 66 -9.85 -8.81 -10.96
N PRO A 67 -9.55 -8.74 -9.65
CA PRO A 67 -10.34 -9.41 -8.63
C PRO A 67 -11.70 -8.75 -8.49
N ASP A 68 -12.78 -9.51 -8.57
CA ASP A 68 -14.14 -8.95 -8.44
C ASP A 68 -14.66 -9.00 -7.00
N ASN A 69 -13.95 -9.68 -6.10
CA ASN A 69 -14.29 -9.87 -4.70
C ASN A 69 -13.03 -10.09 -3.84
N LEU A 70 -13.18 -10.01 -2.52
CA LEU A 70 -12.10 -10.08 -1.54
C LEU A 70 -11.40 -11.43 -1.58
N LYS A 71 -12.12 -12.51 -1.88
CA LYS A 71 -11.52 -13.84 -2.00
C LYS A 71 -10.52 -13.89 -3.15
N GLU A 72 -10.87 -13.32 -4.30
CA GLU A 72 -9.97 -13.21 -5.45
C GLU A 72 -8.83 -12.23 -5.19
N LEU A 73 -9.09 -11.08 -4.56
CA LEU A 73 -8.05 -10.13 -4.16
C LEU A 73 -7.06 -10.78 -3.20
N THR A 74 -7.54 -11.53 -2.22
CA THR A 74 -6.72 -12.30 -1.28
C THR A 74 -5.88 -13.34 -1.99
N ALA A 75 -6.46 -14.06 -2.95
CA ALA A 75 -5.71 -15.03 -3.76
C ALA A 75 -4.62 -14.37 -4.61
N ALA A 76 -4.87 -13.18 -5.16
CA ALA A 76 -3.89 -12.39 -5.90
C ALA A 76 -2.76 -11.89 -4.98
N ALA A 77 -3.11 -11.32 -3.82
CA ALA A 77 -2.17 -10.87 -2.80
C ALA A 77 -1.26 -12.00 -2.33
N ASN A 78 -1.82 -13.15 -1.97
CA ASN A 78 -1.06 -14.30 -1.52
C ASN A 78 -0.05 -14.80 -2.57
N LYS A 79 -0.43 -14.77 -3.86
CA LYS A 79 0.50 -15.11 -4.96
C LYS A 79 1.65 -14.10 -5.10
N ALA A 80 1.42 -12.84 -4.73
CA ALA A 80 2.43 -11.80 -4.68
C ALA A 80 3.22 -11.79 -3.35
N GLY A 81 2.89 -12.65 -2.39
CA GLY A 81 3.52 -12.69 -1.07
C GLY A 81 3.05 -11.58 -0.13
N SER A 82 1.86 -11.04 -0.35
CA SER A 82 1.24 -10.00 0.48
C SER A 82 -0.18 -10.39 0.90
N GLU A 83 -0.82 -9.56 1.71
CA GLU A 83 -2.22 -9.69 2.08
C GLU A 83 -2.99 -8.40 1.80
N PRO A 84 -4.30 -8.45 1.51
CA PRO A 84 -5.10 -7.24 1.39
C PRO A 84 -5.20 -6.50 2.74
N ILE A 85 -5.14 -5.18 2.66
CA ILE A 85 -5.35 -4.27 3.79
C ILE A 85 -6.77 -3.73 3.69
N CYS A 86 -7.53 -3.79 4.79
CA CYS A 86 -8.82 -3.10 4.87
C CYS A 86 -8.58 -1.66 5.32
N LEU A 87 -8.86 -0.70 4.45
CA LEU A 87 -8.71 0.74 4.71
C LEU A 87 -9.89 1.32 5.52
N SER A 88 -11.00 0.59 5.63
CA SER A 88 -12.17 1.00 6.43
C SER A 88 -12.03 0.69 7.92
N ARG A 89 -10.89 0.16 8.34
CA ARG A 89 -10.61 -0.23 9.74
C ARG A 89 -9.30 0.38 10.20
N PRO A 90 -9.10 0.54 11.53
CA PRO A 90 -7.81 0.96 12.06
C PRO A 90 -6.68 0.08 11.53
N LEU A 91 -5.63 0.71 11.01
CA LEU A 91 -4.46 0.01 10.50
C LEU A 91 -3.63 -0.53 11.66
N GLU A 92 -3.40 -1.84 11.68
CA GLU A 92 -2.52 -2.48 12.65
C GLU A 92 -1.06 -2.32 12.20
N LEU A 93 -0.36 -1.36 12.80
CA LEU A 93 1.04 -1.06 12.48
C LEU A 93 1.97 -2.16 13.01
N GLU A 94 2.84 -2.67 12.15
CA GLU A 94 3.90 -3.59 12.49
C GLU A 94 5.14 -2.82 12.96
N THR A 95 5.72 -3.23 14.09
CA THR A 95 6.85 -2.52 14.68
C THR A 95 8.16 -2.83 13.97
N VAL A 96 9.03 -1.83 13.84
CA VAL A 96 10.44 -2.04 13.50
C VAL A 96 11.34 -1.82 14.72
N SER A 97 12.27 -2.74 14.96
CA SER A 97 13.24 -2.65 16.08
C SER A 97 14.57 -2.13 15.56
N ILE A 98 15.02 -0.98 16.07
CA ILE A 98 16.29 -0.36 15.69
C ILE A 98 17.32 -0.62 16.80
N PRO A 99 18.45 -1.29 16.49
CA PRO A 99 19.48 -1.55 17.49
C PRO A 99 20.17 -0.27 17.93
N LYS A 100 20.47 -0.18 19.24
CA LYS A 100 21.21 0.92 19.86
C LYS A 100 22.25 0.37 20.83
N PRO A 101 23.34 1.11 21.13
CA PRO A 101 24.32 0.67 22.13
C PRO A 101 23.72 0.40 23.53
N TRP A 102 22.57 1.02 23.84
CA TRP A 102 21.85 0.88 25.10
C TRP A 102 20.58 0.00 25.00
N GLY A 103 20.40 -0.77 23.92
CA GLY A 103 19.24 -1.64 23.74
C GLY A 103 18.63 -1.55 22.35
N ARG A 104 17.32 -1.26 22.27
CA ARG A 104 16.62 -1.07 21.00
C ARG A 104 15.55 0.01 21.13
N GLU A 105 15.33 0.76 20.06
CA GLU A 105 14.11 1.55 19.87
C GLU A 105 13.08 0.70 19.14
N ILE A 106 11.81 0.78 19.55
CA ILE A 106 10.69 0.12 18.88
C ILE A 106 9.86 1.22 18.23
N TRP A 107 9.79 1.22 16.91
CA TRP A 107 9.02 2.21 16.16
C TRP A 107 7.74 1.57 15.62
N TYR A 108 6.61 2.20 15.94
CA TYR A 108 5.30 1.85 15.37
C TYR A 108 5.02 2.59 14.06
N SER A 109 5.58 3.79 13.89
CA SER A 109 5.35 4.67 12.72
C SER A 109 6.65 5.21 12.10
N GLY A 110 7.77 4.51 12.32
CA GLY A 110 9.08 4.98 11.87
C GLY A 110 9.21 4.91 10.36
N ILE A 111 9.68 6.00 9.72
CA ILE A 111 9.96 6.05 8.28
C ILE A 111 11.34 6.70 8.12
N GLU A 112 12.39 5.89 8.21
CA GLU A 112 13.77 6.35 8.09
C GLU A 112 14.64 5.31 7.37
N GLN A 113 15.83 5.72 6.92
CA GLN A 113 16.83 4.82 6.32
C GLN A 113 17.22 3.64 7.22
N ARG A 114 17.11 3.79 8.54
CA ARG A 114 17.41 2.73 9.50
C ARG A 114 16.32 1.66 9.58
N GLY A 115 15.09 1.99 9.18
CA GLY A 115 13.95 1.10 9.27
C GLY A 115 12.64 1.81 8.95
N VAL A 116 11.72 1.05 8.37
CA VAL A 116 10.41 1.52 7.93
C VAL A 116 9.34 0.60 8.53
N SER A 117 8.37 1.19 9.22
CA SER A 117 7.19 0.49 9.73
C SER A 117 6.27 0.07 8.58
N THR A 118 5.55 -1.03 8.78
CA THR A 118 4.70 -1.65 7.75
C THR A 118 3.30 -1.91 8.28
N VAL A 119 2.35 -2.17 7.38
CA VAL A 119 1.05 -2.77 7.68
C VAL A 119 0.92 -3.98 6.79
N LYS A 120 0.83 -5.19 7.37
CA LYS A 120 0.82 -6.45 6.62
C LYS A 120 1.97 -6.55 5.61
N GLY A 121 3.16 -6.12 6.00
CA GLY A 121 4.35 -6.07 5.16
C GLY A 121 4.38 -4.95 4.11
N VAL A 122 3.31 -4.17 3.93
CA VAL A 122 3.31 -3.00 3.04
C VAL A 122 3.96 -1.81 3.75
N PRO A 123 5.00 -1.17 3.17
CA PRO A 123 5.62 0.01 3.77
C PRO A 123 4.60 1.11 4.06
N LEU A 124 4.60 1.62 5.29
CA LEU A 124 3.77 2.76 5.70
C LEU A 124 3.85 3.96 4.74
N PRO A 125 5.02 4.39 4.22
CA PRO A 125 5.07 5.49 3.26
C PRO A 125 4.33 5.19 1.94
N TRP A 126 4.17 3.93 1.54
CA TRP A 126 3.37 3.60 0.35
C TRP A 126 1.88 3.86 0.61
N LEU A 127 1.39 3.50 1.80
CA LEU A 127 0.02 3.77 2.21
C LEU A 127 -0.23 5.27 2.32
N LEU A 128 0.71 6.03 2.88
CA LEU A 128 0.59 7.50 3.00
C LEU A 128 0.61 8.20 1.64
N SER A 129 1.47 7.77 0.71
CA SER A 129 1.50 8.36 -0.64
C SER A 129 0.23 8.09 -1.44
N VAL A 130 -0.43 6.94 -1.22
CA VAL A 130 -1.66 6.60 -1.94
C VAL A 130 -2.90 7.18 -1.22
N PHE A 131 -2.98 7.02 0.10
CA PHE A 131 -4.20 7.20 0.90
C PHE A 131 -4.05 8.21 2.06
N GLY A 132 -2.99 9.04 2.07
CA GLY A 132 -2.68 9.91 3.21
C GLY A 132 -3.80 10.86 3.62
N ASP A 133 -4.61 11.35 2.69
CA ASP A 133 -5.76 12.22 3.00
C ASP A 133 -7.00 11.45 3.52
N TYR A 134 -7.00 10.12 3.37
CA TYR A 134 -8.11 9.24 3.74
C TYR A 134 -7.90 8.52 5.09
N LEU A 135 -6.64 8.24 5.46
CA LEU A 135 -6.25 7.53 6.70
C LEU A 135 -6.18 8.46 7.91
#